data_AF-A0A1C7MYR8-F1
#
_entry.id   AF-A0A1C7MYR8-F1
#
_cell.length_a   1.000
_cell.length_b   1.000
_cell.length_c   1.000
_cell.angle_alpha   90.00
_cell.angle_beta   90.00
_cell.angle_gamma   90.00
#
_symmetry.space_group_name_H-M   'P 1'
#
loop_
_entity.id
_entity.type
_entity.pdbx_description
1 polymer ?
#
loop_
_entity_poly.entity_id
_entity_poly.type
_entity_poly.pdbx_seq_one_letter_code
_entity_poly.pdbx_strand_id
1 'polypeptide(L)'
;MKPNNEAGPSTRNDMVIPDNEHYQNMIRARVAMEKNTQMIIAENQTYRPVNTTVAYTAKQNEWFEWCKDLDKFPDGPLVYDTKLAFFLEDHVMRRGRKLKKKDDRSRILLDRESILQNLKAIKNIWVS
;
A
#
# COMPACT_ATOMS: atom_id res chain seq x y z
N MET A 1 24.35 -2.63 65.32
CA MET A 1 23.54 -2.98 64.14
C MET A 1 24.37 -2.68 62.90
N LYS A 2 24.74 -3.70 62.12
CA LYS A 2 25.38 -3.51 60.81
C LYS A 2 24.27 -3.39 59.76
N PRO A 3 24.28 -2.39 58.85
CA PRO A 3 23.35 -2.40 57.73
C PRO A 3 23.84 -3.38 56.67
N ASN A 4 23.00 -4.36 56.35
CA ASN A 4 23.20 -5.30 55.26
C ASN A 4 22.92 -4.59 53.94
N ASN A 5 23.95 -4.38 53.13
CA ASN A 5 23.83 -3.89 51.75
C ASN A 5 23.81 -5.10 50.82
N GLU A 6 22.68 -5.80 50.72
CA GLU A 6 22.45 -6.77 49.65
C GLU A 6 21.74 -6.07 48.48
N ALA A 7 22.54 -5.47 47.60
CA ALA A 7 22.07 -5.09 46.27
C ALA A 7 21.95 -6.37 45.43
N GLY A 8 20.73 -6.80 45.14
CA GLY A 8 20.46 -7.90 44.22
C GLY A 8 21.01 -7.61 42.81
N PRO A 9 21.23 -8.64 41.98
CA PRO A 9 21.82 -8.45 40.66
C PRO A 9 20.85 -7.63 39.80
N SER A 10 21.23 -6.39 39.53
CA SER A 10 20.59 -5.57 38.51
C SER A 10 20.84 -6.27 37.17
N THR A 11 19.84 -6.96 36.65
CA THR A 11 19.85 -7.49 35.29
C THR A 11 19.92 -6.30 34.35
N ARG A 12 21.14 -5.90 34.01
CA ARG A 12 21.42 -4.91 32.98
C ARG A 12 20.89 -5.53 31.69
N ASN A 13 19.80 -4.97 31.17
CA ASN A 13 19.39 -5.24 29.80
C ASN A 13 20.48 -4.64 28.91
N ASP A 14 21.57 -5.38 28.72
CA ASP A 14 22.60 -5.03 27.76
C ASP A 14 21.92 -5.02 26.40
N MET A 15 21.62 -3.83 25.88
CA MET A 15 21.31 -3.65 24.47
C MET A 15 22.50 -4.24 23.71
N VAL A 16 22.35 -5.44 23.18
CA VAL A 16 23.31 -6.04 22.26
C VAL A 16 23.26 -5.18 21.00
N ILE A 17 24.14 -4.18 20.93
CA ILE A 17 24.36 -3.39 19.73
C ILE A 17 25.02 -4.37 18.74
N PRO A 18 24.37 -4.65 17.60
CA PRO A 18 24.97 -5.49 16.58
C PRO A 18 26.37 -4.99 16.23
N ASP A 19 27.31 -5.91 15.99
CA ASP A 19 28.63 -5.50 15.55
C ASP A 19 28.55 -4.81 14.16
N ASN A 20 29.61 -4.08 13.80
CA ASN A 20 29.65 -3.33 12.55
C ASN A 20 29.45 -4.24 11.33
N GLU A 21 29.93 -5.48 11.37
CA GLU A 21 29.76 -6.44 10.28
C GLU A 21 28.30 -6.86 10.11
N HIS A 22 27.58 -7.12 11.21
CA HIS A 22 26.16 -7.42 11.22
C HIS A 22 25.34 -6.27 10.66
N TYR A 23 25.63 -5.02 11.05
CA TYR A 23 24.97 -3.85 10.47
C TYR A 23 25.20 -3.73 8.96
N GLN A 24 26.44 -3.92 8.50
CA GLN A 24 26.73 -3.93 7.07
C GLN A 24 26.02 -5.06 6.33
N ASN A 25 25.91 -6.25 6.94
CA ASN A 25 25.13 -7.36 6.40
C ASN A 25 23.65 -7.03 6.26
N MET A 26 23.04 -6.40 7.28
CA MET A 26 21.64 -5.96 7.21
C MET A 26 21.41 -4.93 6.11
N ILE A 27 22.32 -3.96 5.95
CA ILE A 27 22.24 -2.96 4.88
C ILE A 27 22.34 -3.64 3.52
N ARG A 28 23.33 -4.52 3.32
CA ARG A 28 23.49 -5.29 2.07
C ARG A 28 22.24 -6.12 1.74
N ALA A 29 21.69 -6.82 2.72
CA ALA A 29 20.49 -7.63 2.55
C ALA A 29 19.29 -6.75 2.12
N ARG A 30 19.08 -5.62 2.81
CA ARG A 30 18.01 -4.67 2.46
C ARG A 30 18.16 -4.13 1.04
N VAL A 31 19.35 -3.67 0.67
CA VAL A 31 19.64 -3.16 -0.67
C VAL A 31 19.41 -4.23 -1.74
N ALA A 32 19.81 -5.46 -1.48
CA ALA A 32 19.56 -6.59 -2.39
C ALA A 32 18.06 -6.88 -2.56
N MET A 33 17.28 -6.84 -1.46
CA MET A 33 15.82 -7.00 -1.51
C MET A 33 15.13 -5.87 -2.29
N GLU A 34 15.54 -4.63 -2.07
CA GLU A 34 15.01 -3.45 -2.77
C GLU A 34 15.31 -3.54 -4.28
N LYS A 35 16.56 -3.88 -4.63
CA LYS A 35 16.97 -4.10 -6.04
C LYS A 35 16.15 -5.19 -6.71
N ASN A 36 15.99 -6.34 -6.06
CA ASN A 36 15.21 -7.45 -6.62
C ASN A 36 13.74 -7.07 -6.81
N THR A 37 13.18 -6.32 -5.86
CA THR A 37 11.79 -5.84 -5.93
C THR A 37 11.61 -4.88 -7.10
N GLN A 38 12.50 -3.90 -7.26
CA GLN A 38 12.47 -2.96 -8.39
C GLN A 38 12.61 -3.68 -9.74
N MET A 39 13.50 -4.67 -9.84
CA MET A 39 13.69 -5.46 -11.05
C MET A 39 12.42 -6.21 -11.45
N ILE A 40 11.81 -6.94 -10.51
CA ILE A 40 10.58 -7.69 -10.77
C ILE A 40 9.43 -6.76 -11.15
N ILE A 41 9.33 -5.58 -10.51
CA ILE A 41 8.33 -4.56 -10.84
C ILE A 41 8.50 -4.09 -12.29
N ALA A 42 9.72 -3.72 -12.68
CA ALA A 42 10.02 -3.21 -14.02
C ALA A 42 9.74 -4.27 -15.11
N GLU A 43 10.10 -5.54 -14.86
CA GLU A 43 9.74 -6.65 -15.75
C GLU A 43 8.22 -6.82 -15.85
N ASN A 44 7.51 -6.77 -14.72
CA ASN A 44 6.05 -6.91 -14.70
C ASN A 44 5.35 -5.78 -15.47
N GLN A 45 5.90 -4.56 -15.44
CA GLN A 45 5.42 -3.45 -16.24
C GLN A 45 5.70 -3.67 -17.74
N THR A 46 6.91 -4.13 -18.09
CA THR A 46 7.34 -4.36 -19.48
C THR A 46 6.49 -5.43 -20.16
N TYR A 47 6.20 -6.52 -19.46
CA TYR A 47 5.42 -7.65 -20.00
C TYR A 47 3.92 -7.56 -19.70
N ARG A 48 3.45 -6.43 -19.17
CA ARG A 48 2.03 -6.27 -18.83
C ARG A 48 1.19 -6.37 -20.11
N PRO A 49 0.15 -7.23 -20.13
CA PRO A 49 -0.81 -7.25 -21.22
C PRO A 49 -1.47 -5.87 -21.42
N VAL A 50 -1.58 -5.42 -22.66
CA VAL A 50 -2.12 -4.08 -23.01
C VAL A 50 -3.53 -3.85 -22.44
N ASN A 51 -4.37 -4.89 -22.48
CA ASN A 51 -5.72 -4.85 -21.89
C ASN A 51 -5.69 -4.56 -20.38
N THR A 52 -4.74 -5.15 -19.64
CA THR A 52 -4.53 -4.89 -18.22
C THR A 52 -4.04 -3.47 -17.98
N THR A 53 -3.12 -2.97 -18.81
CA THR A 53 -2.65 -1.58 -18.74
C THR A 53 -3.81 -0.61 -18.88
N VAL A 54 -4.63 -0.76 -19.92
CA VAL A 54 -5.82 0.09 -20.15
C VAL A 54 -6.81 0.01 -18.98
N ALA A 55 -7.07 -1.20 -18.48
CA ALA A 55 -7.97 -1.40 -17.35
C ALA A 55 -7.45 -0.74 -16.06
N TYR A 56 -6.13 -0.74 -15.84
CA TYR A 56 -5.51 -0.08 -14.70
C TYR A 56 -5.56 1.43 -14.86
N THR A 57 -5.15 1.98 -16.01
CA THR A 57 -5.17 3.41 -16.30
C THR A 57 -6.55 4.02 -16.06
N ALA A 58 -7.63 3.36 -16.47
CA ALA A 58 -8.99 3.84 -16.22
C ALA A 58 -9.32 3.98 -14.73
N LYS A 59 -8.83 3.05 -13.88
CA LYS A 59 -9.06 3.06 -12.43
C LYS A 59 -8.14 4.05 -11.72
N GLN A 60 -6.90 4.19 -12.20
CA GLN A 60 -5.92 5.14 -11.68
C GLN A 60 -6.34 6.58 -11.99
N ASN A 61 -6.86 6.86 -13.18
CA ASN A 61 -7.42 8.17 -13.51
C ASN A 61 -8.58 8.53 -12.60
N GLU A 62 -9.47 7.59 -12.31
CA GLU A 62 -10.57 7.82 -11.37
C GLU A 62 -10.07 8.15 -9.96
N TRP A 63 -9.01 7.48 -9.49
CA TRP A 63 -8.34 7.83 -8.24
C TRP A 63 -7.76 9.25 -8.28
N PHE A 64 -7.05 9.61 -9.35
CA PHE A 64 -6.47 10.94 -9.51
C PHE A 64 -7.53 12.03 -9.51
N GLU A 65 -8.63 11.85 -10.25
CA GLU A 65 -9.76 12.78 -10.26
C GLU A 65 -10.40 12.93 -8.87
N TRP A 66 -10.58 11.82 -8.14
CA TRP A 66 -11.14 11.87 -6.79
C TRP A 66 -10.22 12.59 -5.80
N CYS A 67 -8.90 12.45 -5.97
CA CYS A 67 -7.90 13.12 -5.13
C CYS A 67 -7.67 14.60 -5.46
N LYS A 68 -8.32 15.18 -6.50
CA LYS A 68 -8.17 16.60 -6.85
C LYS A 68 -8.80 17.54 -5.83
N ASP A 69 -9.70 17.04 -4.99
CA ASP A 69 -10.29 17.80 -3.88
C ASP A 69 -9.23 17.98 -2.78
N LEU A 70 -8.39 19.01 -2.91
CA LEU A 70 -7.27 19.28 -2.01
C LEU A 70 -7.71 19.72 -0.61
N ASP A 71 -8.95 20.21 -0.46
CA ASP A 71 -9.53 20.51 0.85
C ASP A 71 -9.77 19.22 1.65
N LYS A 72 -10.10 18.11 0.96
CA LYS A 72 -10.21 16.78 1.58
C LYS A 72 -8.91 15.99 1.58
N PHE A 73 -8.05 16.18 0.57
CA PHE A 73 -6.87 15.38 0.32
C PHE A 73 -5.64 16.28 0.07
N PRO A 74 -5.06 16.88 1.11
CA PRO A 74 -3.93 17.81 0.96
C PRO A 74 -2.67 17.13 0.41
N ASP A 75 -2.56 15.82 0.55
CA ASP A 75 -1.48 14.98 0.01
C ASP A 75 -1.77 14.47 -1.42
N GLY A 76 -2.84 14.95 -2.05
CA GLY A 76 -3.14 14.70 -3.46
C GLY A 76 -3.30 13.20 -3.76
N PRO A 77 -2.63 12.63 -4.77
CA PRO A 77 -2.84 11.24 -5.17
C PRO A 77 -2.05 10.21 -4.35
N LEU A 78 -1.41 10.61 -3.25
CA LEU A 78 -0.67 9.70 -2.38
C LEU A 78 -1.57 8.55 -1.88
N VAL A 79 -1.10 7.32 -2.02
CA VAL A 79 -1.83 6.10 -1.65
C VAL A 79 -1.29 5.58 -0.32
N TYR A 80 -2.18 5.45 0.64
CA TYR A 80 -1.98 4.69 1.87
C TYR A 80 -3.26 3.93 2.18
N ASP A 81 -3.14 2.84 2.93
CA ASP A 81 -4.23 1.87 3.06
C ASP A 81 -5.55 2.51 3.55
N THR A 82 -5.49 3.48 4.49
CA THR A 82 -6.68 4.18 5.00
C THR A 82 -7.42 4.98 3.93
N LYS A 83 -6.71 5.76 3.11
CA LYS A 83 -7.33 6.57 2.05
C LYS A 83 -7.84 5.71 0.90
N LEU A 84 -7.13 4.62 0.60
CA LEU A 84 -7.58 3.62 -0.37
C LEU A 84 -8.86 2.94 0.10
N ALA A 85 -8.97 2.56 1.37
CA ALA A 85 -10.19 2.02 1.94
C ALA A 85 -11.34 3.03 1.86
N PHE A 86 -11.08 4.30 2.22
CA PHE A 86 -12.07 5.38 2.14
C PHE A 86 -12.58 5.60 0.71
N PHE A 87 -11.68 5.65 -0.29
CA PHE A 87 -12.07 5.73 -1.70
C PHE A 87 -12.96 4.56 -2.15
N LEU A 88 -12.62 3.34 -1.72
CA LEU A 88 -13.38 2.16 -2.11
C LEU A 88 -14.80 2.22 -1.55
N GLU A 89 -14.96 2.56 -0.27
CA GLU A 89 -16.26 2.64 0.40
C GLU A 89 -17.09 3.84 -0.06
N ASP A 90 -16.50 5.05 0.02
CA ASP A 90 -17.19 6.32 -0.19
C ASP A 90 -17.51 6.57 -1.66
N HIS A 91 -16.60 6.19 -2.57
CA HIS A 91 -16.70 6.51 -3.99
C HIS A 91 -17.03 5.26 -4.84
N VAL A 92 -16.18 4.24 -4.82
CA VAL A 92 -16.30 3.11 -5.76
C VAL A 92 -17.55 2.27 -5.48
N MET A 93 -17.78 1.88 -4.23
CA MET A 93 -18.92 1.05 -3.83
C MET A 93 -20.24 1.82 -3.99
N ARG A 94 -20.28 3.10 -3.62
CA ARG A 94 -21.47 3.95 -3.83
C ARG A 94 -21.82 4.15 -5.30
N ARG A 95 -20.83 4.34 -6.17
CA ARG A 95 -21.04 4.47 -7.61
C ARG A 95 -21.67 3.21 -8.21
N GLY A 96 -21.22 2.03 -7.78
CA GLY A 96 -21.65 0.75 -8.36
C GLY A 96 -21.05 0.49 -9.75
N ARG A 97 -21.64 -0.46 -10.50
CA ARG A 97 -21.19 -0.81 -11.85
C ARG A 97 -21.52 0.29 -12.86
N LYS A 98 -20.53 0.72 -13.66
CA LYS A 98 -20.69 1.78 -14.67
C LYS A 98 -21.55 1.36 -15.88
N LEU A 99 -21.48 0.09 -16.30
CA LEU A 99 -22.05 -0.38 -17.59
C LEU A 99 -23.39 -1.09 -17.49
N LYS A 100 -23.87 -1.42 -16.29
CA LYS A 100 -25.15 -2.09 -16.12
C LYS A 100 -25.99 -1.32 -15.10
N LYS A 101 -26.97 -0.59 -15.61
CA LYS A 101 -28.08 -0.06 -14.80
C LYS A 101 -29.20 -1.09 -14.88
N LYS A 102 -29.86 -1.38 -13.77
CA LYS A 102 -31.10 -2.15 -13.84
C LYS A 102 -32.18 -1.29 -14.52
N ASP A 103 -33.18 -1.94 -15.11
CA ASP A 103 -34.32 -1.27 -15.74
C ASP A 103 -35.10 -0.38 -14.74
N ASP A 104 -35.01 -0.72 -13.45
CA ASP A 104 -35.57 0.04 -12.31
C ASP A 104 -34.73 1.25 -11.87
N ARG A 105 -33.68 1.63 -12.63
CA ARG A 105 -32.66 2.66 -12.29
C ARG A 105 -31.87 2.41 -10.99
N SER A 106 -32.03 1.27 -10.32
CA SER A 106 -31.24 0.92 -9.14
C SER A 106 -29.79 0.62 -9.51
N ARG A 107 -28.87 0.97 -8.60
CA ARG A 107 -27.42 0.73 -8.79
C ARG A 107 -27.12 -0.74 -8.60
N ILE A 108 -26.37 -1.33 -9.53
CA ILE A 108 -25.86 -2.69 -9.35
C ILE A 108 -24.59 -2.62 -8.49
N LEU A 109 -24.61 -3.37 -7.39
CA LEU A 109 -23.46 -3.53 -6.51
C LEU A 109 -22.25 -4.07 -7.29
N LEU A 110 -21.08 -3.54 -6.97
CA LEU A 110 -19.82 -4.07 -7.46
C LEU A 110 -19.57 -5.45 -6.86
N ASP A 111 -19.08 -6.37 -7.68
CA ASP A 111 -18.60 -7.65 -7.16
C ASP A 111 -17.22 -7.49 -6.51
N ARG A 112 -16.85 -8.49 -5.71
CA ARG A 112 -15.56 -8.56 -5.02
C ARG A 112 -14.39 -8.46 -5.99
N GLU A 113 -14.50 -9.07 -7.17
CA GLU A 113 -13.43 -9.05 -8.17
C GLU A 113 -13.18 -7.63 -8.70
N SER A 114 -14.24 -6.86 -8.98
CA SER A 114 -14.11 -5.47 -9.40
C SER A 114 -13.44 -4.62 -8.32
N ILE A 115 -13.72 -4.87 -7.04
CA ILE A 115 -13.05 -4.19 -5.92
C ILE A 115 -11.56 -4.56 -5.88
N LEU A 116 -11.23 -5.85 -6.00
CA LEU A 116 -9.84 -6.32 -6.05
C LEU A 116 -9.07 -5.73 -7.24
N GLN A 117 -9.71 -5.54 -8.38
CA GLN A 117 -9.08 -4.89 -9.53
C GLN A 117 -8.79 -3.40 -9.28
N ASN A 118 -9.65 -2.69 -8.54
CA ASN A 118 -9.37 -1.30 -8.13
C ASN A 118 -8.18 -1.25 -7.16
N LEU A 119 -8.18 -2.14 -6.16
CA LEU A 119 -7.05 -2.28 -5.23
C LEU A 119 -5.74 -2.53 -5.97
N LYS A 120 -5.70 -3.52 -6.87
CA LYS A 120 -4.51 -3.87 -7.66
C LYS A 120 -4.03 -2.67 -8.51
N ALA A 121 -4.95 -2.01 -9.20
CA ALA A 121 -4.61 -0.88 -10.07
C ALA A 121 -4.06 0.33 -9.30
N ILE A 122 -4.62 0.65 -8.13
CA ILE A 122 -4.19 1.80 -7.33
C ILE A 122 -2.90 1.48 -6.57
N LYS A 123 -2.76 0.29 -5.98
CA LYS A 123 -1.48 -0.14 -5.38
C LYS A 123 -0.35 -0.16 -6.41
N ASN A 124 -0.66 -0.44 -7.67
CA ASN A 124 0.32 -0.36 -8.75
C ASN A 124 0.89 1.04 -8.97
N ILE A 125 0.21 2.13 -8.56
CA ILE A 125 0.74 3.50 -8.65
C ILE A 125 1.98 3.65 -7.75
N TRP A 126 1.91 3.07 -6.55
CA TRP A 126 2.95 3.18 -5.52
C TRP A 126 4.09 2.17 -5.66
N VAL A 127 3.80 1.07 -6.32
CA VAL A 127 4.76 -0.01 -6.60
C VAL A 127 5.36 0.18 -8.01
N SER A 128 5.32 1.39 -8.56
CA SER A 128 5.98 1.79 -9.83
C SER A 128 6.96 2.92 -9.55
#